data_AF-A0A661RBM1-F1
#
_entry.id   AF-A0A661RBM1-F1
#
_cell.length_a   1.000
_cell.length_b   1.000
_cell.length_c   1.000
_cell.angle_alpha   90.00
_cell.angle_beta   90.00
_cell.angle_gamma   90.00
#
_symmetry.space_group_name_H-M   'P 1'
#
loop_
_entity.id
_entity.type
_entity.pdbx_description
1 polymer ?
#
loop_
_entity_poly.entity_id
_entity_poly.type
_entity_poly.pdbx_seq_one_letter_code
_entity_poly.pdbx_strand_id
1 'polypeptide(L)'
;MAQGPLCLVLHTHLPYVRHPEYENFLEESWLFGALTESYIPLIRIFDNLILDNIDFRLTISLSPTLLCMLKGIFVWATARQETSGAANRGISPMK
;
A
#
# COMPACT_ATOMS: atom_id res chain seq x y z
N MET A 1 3.38 -9.27 39.48
CA MET A 1 2.39 -9.59 38.43
C MET A 1 3.08 -10.43 37.37
N ALA A 2 2.59 -11.64 37.09
CA ALA A 2 3.10 -12.42 35.97
C ALA A 2 2.65 -11.74 34.67
N GLN A 3 3.61 -11.31 33.84
CA GLN A 3 3.32 -10.79 32.51
C GLN A 3 3.18 -11.98 31.57
N GLY A 4 1.97 -12.21 31.06
CA GLY A 4 1.71 -13.21 30.03
C GLY A 4 2.18 -12.71 28.66
N PRO A 5 2.47 -13.62 27.70
CA PRO A 5 2.81 -13.21 26.34
C PRO A 5 1.60 -12.52 25.68
N LEU A 6 1.81 -11.33 25.13
CA LEU A 6 0.84 -10.62 24.30
C LEU A 6 1.17 -10.86 22.83
N CYS A 7 0.19 -11.28 22.04
CA CYS A 7 0.31 -11.42 20.60
C CYS A 7 -0.72 -10.53 19.90
N LEU A 8 -0.23 -9.53 19.15
CA LEU A 8 -1.07 -8.67 18.30
C LEU A 8 -1.07 -9.22 16.87
N VAL A 9 -2.26 -9.51 16.35
CA VAL A 9 -2.45 -9.98 14.97
C VAL A 9 -3.36 -9.00 14.22
N LEU A 10 -2.80 -8.32 13.23
CA LEU A 10 -3.50 -7.36 12.38
C LEU A 10 -3.91 -8.06 11.08
N HIS A 11 -5.20 -8.26 10.88
CA HIS A 11 -5.73 -8.85 9.65
C HIS A 11 -6.19 -7.75 8.69
N THR A 12 -5.57 -7.70 7.51
CA THR A 12 -5.84 -6.69 6.49
C THR A 12 -6.37 -7.36 5.23
N HIS A 13 -7.66 -7.14 4.97
CA HIS A 13 -8.34 -7.63 3.80
C HIS A 13 -9.09 -6.50 3.11
N LEU A 14 -9.10 -6.56 1.78
CA LEU A 14 -9.95 -5.74 0.95
C LEU A 14 -10.38 -6.62 -0.25
N PRO A 15 -11.67 -6.62 -0.63
CA PRO A 15 -12.10 -7.29 -1.85
C PRO A 15 -11.37 -6.68 -3.07
N TYR A 16 -11.26 -7.46 -4.14
CA TYR A 16 -10.61 -6.96 -5.36
C TYR A 16 -11.51 -5.93 -6.04
N VAL A 17 -11.14 -4.66 -5.91
CA VAL A 17 -11.92 -3.49 -6.37
C VAL A 17 -11.37 -2.86 -7.65
N ARG A 18 -10.30 -3.43 -8.21
CA ARG A 18 -9.58 -2.85 -9.33
C ARG A 18 -10.23 -3.23 -10.66
N HIS A 19 -10.71 -2.23 -11.39
CA HIS A 19 -11.32 -2.39 -12.71
C HIS A 19 -10.49 -1.61 -13.76
N PRO A 20 -9.58 -2.26 -14.50
CA PRO A 20 -8.68 -1.59 -15.44
C PRO A 20 -9.40 -0.97 -16.67
N GLU A 21 -10.70 -1.20 -16.81
CA GLU A 21 -11.51 -0.76 -17.95
C GLU A 21 -12.04 0.68 -17.80
N TYR A 22 -11.90 1.30 -16.63
CA TYR A 22 -12.42 2.64 -16.35
C TYR A 22 -11.39 3.48 -15.58
N GLU A 23 -11.28 4.77 -15.92
CA GLU A 23 -10.21 5.66 -15.42
C GLU A 23 -10.33 6.08 -13.95
N ASN A 24 -11.54 6.04 -13.35
CA ASN A 24 -11.78 6.44 -11.96
C ASN A 24 -12.97 5.67 -11.38
N PHE A 25 -12.75 4.86 -10.34
CA PHE A 25 -13.82 4.20 -9.57
C PHE A 25 -13.79 4.58 -8.08
N LEU A 26 -14.99 4.70 -7.48
CA LEU A 26 -15.17 5.00 -6.05
C LEU A 26 -14.54 3.93 -5.15
N GLU A 27 -14.51 2.68 -5.60
CA GLU A 27 -14.04 1.54 -4.83
C GLU A 27 -12.50 1.51 -4.72
N GLU A 28 -11.76 2.09 -5.68
CA GLU A 28 -10.32 2.32 -5.53
C GLU A 28 -10.04 3.34 -4.41
N SER A 29 -10.97 4.28 -4.16
CA SER A 29 -10.84 5.24 -3.07
C SER A 29 -10.82 4.56 -1.70
N TRP A 30 -11.42 3.38 -1.55
CA TRP A 30 -11.32 2.59 -0.32
C TRP A 30 -9.90 2.06 -0.09
N LEU A 31 -9.22 1.62 -1.15
CA LEU A 31 -7.83 1.19 -1.07
C LEU A 31 -6.92 2.36 -0.69
N PHE A 32 -7.12 3.53 -1.32
CA PHE A 32 -6.38 4.74 -0.98
C PHE A 32 -6.65 5.19 0.46
N GLY A 33 -7.91 5.21 0.89
CA GLY A 33 -8.28 5.54 2.27
C GLY A 33 -7.61 4.59 3.27
N ALA A 34 -7.66 3.28 3.02
CA ALA A 34 -6.98 2.29 3.87
C ALA A 34 -5.45 2.52 3.91
N LEU A 35 -4.83 2.89 2.79
CA LEU A 35 -3.41 3.22 2.74
C LEU A 35 -3.08 4.48 3.55
N THR A 36 -3.81 5.58 3.31
CA THR A 36 -3.52 6.89 3.91
C THR A 36 -3.88 6.96 5.38
N GLU A 37 -4.97 6.30 5.79
CA GLU A 37 -5.50 6.39 7.15
C GLU A 37 -5.03 5.25 8.07
N SER A 38 -4.60 4.11 7.51
CA SER A 38 -4.21 2.96 8.33
C SER A 38 -2.78 2.50 8.06
N TYR A 39 -2.45 2.09 6.84
CA TYR A 39 -1.17 1.41 6.57
C TYR A 39 0.03 2.35 6.68
N ILE A 40 -0.02 3.54 6.10
CA ILE A 40 1.07 4.52 6.18
C ILE A 40 1.29 4.98 7.63
N PRO A 41 0.26 5.38 8.40
CA PRO A 41 0.43 5.70 9.82
C PRO A 41 1.02 4.55 10.64
N LEU A 42 0.58 3.31 10.41
CA LEU A 42 1.11 2.13 11.11
C LEU A 42 2.60 1.92 10.83
N ILE A 43 3.02 2.01 9.56
CA ILE A 43 4.43 1.91 9.18
C ILE A 43 5.26 2.98 9.89
N ARG A 44 4.77 4.23 9.93
CA ARG A 44 5.46 5.32 10.64
C ARG A 44 5.60 5.06 12.14
N ILE A 45 4.60 4.45 12.76
CA ILE A 45 4.68 4.05 14.18
C ILE A 45 5.74 2.96 14.34
N PHE A 46 5.77 1.95 13.47
CA PHE A 46 6.79 0.89 13.54
C PHE A 46 8.20 1.44 13.33
N ASP A 47 8.38 2.37 12.39
CA ASP A 47 9.66 3.05 12.16
C ASP A 47 10.11 3.79 13.43
N ASN A 48 9.21 4.52 14.08
CA ASN A 48 9.51 5.20 15.35
C ASN A 48 9.89 4.21 16.46
N LEU A 49 9.17 3.08 16.60
CA LEU A 49 9.50 2.05 17.58
C LEU A 49 10.89 1.44 17.33
N ILE A 50 11.26 1.25 16.06
CA ILE A 50 12.59 0.79 15.67
C ILE A 50 13.65 1.84 16.01
N LEU A 51 13.40 3.12 15.72
CA LEU A 51 14.30 4.23 16.03
C LEU A 51 14.51 4.39 17.54
N ASP A 52 13.46 4.21 18.33
CA ASP A 52 13.48 4.25 19.80
C ASP A 52 14.06 2.95 20.42
N ASN A 53 14.42 1.97 19.58
CA ASN A 53 15.01 0.69 19.96
C ASN A 53 14.11 -0.11 20.94
N ILE A 54 12.80 -0.06 20.72
CA ILE A 54 11.80 -0.78 21.51
C ILE A 54 11.60 -2.18 20.91
N ASP A 55 11.77 -3.23 21.72
CA ASP A 55 11.46 -4.61 21.30
C ASP A 55 9.94 -4.81 21.25
N PHE A 56 9.39 -4.95 20.04
CA PHE A 56 7.98 -5.24 19.81
C PHE A 56 7.81 -6.41 18.85
N ARG A 57 6.74 -7.18 19.05
CA ARG A 57 6.38 -8.32 18.19
C ARG A 57 4.91 -8.23 17.81
N LEU A 58 4.64 -8.30 16.51
CA LEU A 58 3.30 -8.33 15.96
C LEU A 58 3.27 -9.19 14.69
N THR A 59 2.09 -9.61 14.30
CA THR A 59 1.85 -10.33 13.04
C THR A 59 0.89 -9.52 12.18
N ILE A 60 1.20 -9.36 10.89
CA ILE A 60 0.30 -8.76 9.91
C ILE A 60 -0.07 -9.82 8.88
N SER A 61 -1.36 -10.06 8.70
CA SER A 61 -1.90 -10.97 7.69
C SER A 61 -2.46 -10.17 6.52
N LEU A 62 -1.79 -10.23 5.38
CA LEU A 62 -2.22 -9.57 4.13
C LEU A 62 -2.94 -10.55 3.21
N SER A 63 -4.16 -10.20 2.79
CA SER A 63 -4.89 -11.01 1.81
C SER A 63 -4.20 -11.02 0.41
N PRO A 64 -4.25 -12.15 -0.34
CA PRO A 64 -3.67 -12.22 -1.69
C PRO A 64 -4.25 -11.18 -2.66
N THR A 65 -5.54 -10.88 -2.55
CA THR A 65 -6.22 -9.86 -3.37
C THR A 65 -5.64 -8.47 -3.12
N LEU A 66 -5.43 -8.11 -1.86
CA LEU A 66 -4.81 -6.85 -1.46
C LEU A 66 -3.38 -6.73 -2.00
N LEU A 67 -2.58 -7.80 -1.89
CA LEU A 67 -1.22 -7.82 -2.44
C LEU A 67 -1.19 -7.58 -3.96
N CYS A 68 -2.11 -8.19 -4.70
CA CYS A 68 -2.25 -7.95 -6.15
C CYS A 68 -2.59 -6.49 -6.46
N MET A 69 -3.49 -5.87 -5.69
CA MET A 69 -3.87 -4.46 -5.87
C MET A 69 -2.71 -3.51 -5.53
N LEU A 70 -2.00 -3.76 -4.43
CA LEU A 70 -0.82 -2.98 -4.02
C LEU A 70 0.31 -3.04 -5.05
N LYS A 71 0.57 -4.22 -5.62
CA LYS A 71 1.52 -4.36 -6.72
C LYS A 71 1.05 -3.65 -7.97
N GLY A 72 -0.25 -3.76 -8.28
CA GLY A 72 -0.88 -3.10 -9.41
C GLY A 72 -0.69 -1.59 -9.36
N ILE A 73 -0.96 -0.96 -8.22
CA ILE A 73 -0.81 0.50 -8.11
C ILE A 73 0.65 0.95 -8.21
N PHE A 74 1.59 0.19 -7.65
CA PHE A 74 3.02 0.51 -7.76
C PHE A 74 3.48 0.56 -9.22
N VAL A 75 3.16 -0.48 -10.01
CA VAL A 75 3.51 -0.53 -11.44
C VAL A 75 2.91 0.65 -12.20
N TRP A 76 1.67 1.02 -11.90
CA TRP A 76 1.00 2.14 -12.55
C TRP A 76 1.56 3.51 -12.15
N ALA A 77 1.95 3.67 -10.89
CA ALA A 77 2.64 4.87 -10.43
C ALA A 77 3.99 5.05 -11.15
N THR A 78 4.77 3.96 -11.28
CA THR A 78 6.04 3.98 -12.01
C THR A 78 5.84 4.28 -13.49
N ALA A 79 4.88 3.63 -14.16
CA ALA A 79 4.58 3.89 -15.57
C ALA A 79 4.17 5.36 -15.84
N ARG A 80 3.43 5.99 -14.91
CA ARG A 80 3.06 7.41 -14.99
C ARG A 80 4.26 8.35 -14.83
N GLN A 81 5.23 8.00 -13.98
CA GLN A 81 6.47 8.75 -13.85
C GLN A 81 7.34 8.64 -15.11
N GLU A 82 7.41 7.46 -15.72
CA GLU A 82 8.17 7.22 -16.96
C GLU A 82 7.57 7.97 -18.15
N THR A 83 6.24 7.92 -18.32
CA THR A 83 5.53 8.66 -19.39
C THR A 83 5.62 10.18 -19.20
N SER A 84 5.61 10.67 -17.96
CA SER A 84 5.83 12.10 -17.66
C SER A 84 7.28 12.52 -17.94
N GLY A 85 8.25 11.62 -17.70
CA GLY A 85 9.66 11.80 -18.10
C GLY A 85 9.93 11.67 -19.61
N ALA A 86 9.04 11.02 -20.36
CA ALA A 86 9.08 10.94 -21.82
C ALA A 86 8.41 12.17 -22.48
N ALA A 87 7.31 12.67 -21.91
CA ALA A 87 6.65 13.90 -22.34
C ALA A 87 7.59 15.12 -22.24
N ASN A 88 8.44 15.17 -21.22
CA ASN A 88 9.45 16.23 -21.07
C ASN A 88 10.69 16.06 -21.97
N ARG A 89 10.79 14.93 -22.69
CA ARG A 89 11.87 14.64 -23.65
C ARG A 89 11.45 14.76 -25.12
N GLY A 90 10.22 15.22 -25.40
CA GLY A 90 9.76 15.48 -26.76
C GLY A 90 9.75 14.25 -27.68
N ILE A 91 9.81 13.04 -27.13
CA ILE A 91 9.82 11.81 -27.92
C ILE A 91 8.37 11.43 -28.16
N SER A 92 7.86 11.78 -29.34
CA SER A 92 6.54 11.35 -29.81
C SER A 92 6.52 9.81 -29.89
N PRO A 93 5.51 9.11 -29.35
CA PRO A 93 5.39 7.68 -29.53
C PRO A 93 5.11 7.39 -31.01
N MET A 94 6.02 6.65 -31.67
CA MET A 94 5.76 6.10 -33.00
C MET A 94 4.54 5.19 -32.91
N LYS A 95 3.60 5.40 -33.84
CA LYS A 95 2.41 4.60 -34.09
C LYS A 95 2.74 3.12 -34.31
#